data_AF-A0A1X7SQU8-F1
#
_entry.id   AF-A0A1X7SQU8-F1
#
_cell.length_a   1.000
_cell.length_b   1.000
_cell.length_c   1.000
_cell.angle_alpha   90.00
_cell.angle_beta   90.00
_cell.angle_gamma   90.00
#
_symmetry.space_group_name_H-M   'P 1'
#
loop_
_entity.id
_entity.type
_entity.pdbx_description
1 polymer ?
#
loop_
_entity_poly.entity_id
_entity_poly.type
_entity_poly.pdbx_seq_one_letter_code
_entity_poly.pdbx_strand_id
1 'polypeptide(L)'
;MSCQEILEANPKAVSGDYTIVYPNGTAYTVYCKMDTTDCGEGGWTRIAYINMTEPGATCPDGFVTKDYNNIDHSLCGINFSSGGCQSVLFSTNGLNYSKVCGQIRGYQYASPDAFYGSISVGLDSRYVCGYSITRGNPRQHIWTYAGGINQNNLNNYDCPCNTGFTHNLPPSYVGNDYYCESGLPVGQTHSPVLYSNDPLWDGQQCLGLEGPCCTNNPNLPWFNKALNGVSNTNYIEVRSCTLYGSTNEDTPLDILELYIK
;
A
#
# COMPACT_ATOMS: atom_id res chain seq x y z
N MET A 1 9.07 -24.56 9.73
CA MET A 1 10.26 -23.71 9.81
C MET A 1 10.03 -22.47 8.96
N SER A 2 9.39 -21.46 9.53
CA SER A 2 9.17 -20.12 8.97
C SER A 2 10.42 -19.25 9.10
N CYS A 3 10.43 -18.07 8.48
CA CYS A 3 11.52 -17.10 8.65
C CYS A 3 11.72 -16.70 10.12
N GLN A 4 10.63 -16.62 10.89
CA GLN A 4 10.69 -16.37 12.33
C GLN A 4 11.42 -17.50 13.06
N GLU A 5 11.02 -18.75 12.81
CA GLU A 5 11.64 -19.93 13.45
C GLU A 5 13.14 -20.05 13.08
N ILE A 6 13.51 -19.66 11.86
CA ILE A 6 14.92 -19.59 11.41
C ILE A 6 15.70 -18.56 12.24
N LEU A 7 15.15 -17.35 12.39
CA LEU A 7 15.83 -16.28 13.14
C LEU A 7 15.93 -16.60 14.64
N GLU A 8 14.91 -17.25 15.22
CA GLU A 8 14.93 -17.70 16.60
C GLU A 8 16.00 -18.79 16.83
N ALA A 9 16.15 -19.73 15.89
CA ALA A 9 17.17 -20.77 15.95
C ALA A 9 18.59 -20.23 15.70
N ASN A 10 18.73 -19.21 14.86
CA ASN A 10 20.00 -18.55 14.57
C ASN A 10 19.84 -17.02 14.56
N PRO A 11 20.06 -16.35 15.70
CA PRO A 11 19.97 -14.88 15.80
C PRO A 11 20.96 -14.09 14.94
N LYS A 12 21.92 -14.77 14.28
CA LYS A 12 22.86 -14.17 13.32
C LYS A 12 22.45 -14.39 11.86
N ALA A 13 21.27 -14.96 11.60
CA ALA A 13 20.73 -15.08 10.25
C ALA A 13 20.59 -13.68 9.62
N VAL A 14 20.92 -13.58 8.34
CA VAL A 14 20.88 -12.33 7.56
C VAL A 14 19.73 -12.38 6.58
N SER A 15 19.24 -11.22 6.12
CA SER A 15 18.17 -11.18 5.13
C SER A 15 18.61 -11.86 3.82
N GLY A 16 17.71 -12.63 3.20
CA GLY A 16 18.04 -13.40 2.00
C GLY A 16 17.00 -14.49 1.70
N ASP A 17 17.29 -15.31 0.70
CA ASP A 17 16.42 -16.41 0.31
C ASP A 17 16.65 -17.65 1.18
N TYR A 18 15.57 -18.20 1.71
CA TYR A 18 15.57 -19.39 2.54
C TYR A 18 14.54 -20.39 2.03
N THR A 19 14.86 -21.68 2.15
CA THR A 19 13.88 -22.74 1.96
C THR A 19 13.07 -22.92 3.25
N ILE A 20 11.77 -22.67 3.19
CA ILE A 20 10.83 -22.92 4.29
C ILE A 20 9.85 -24.03 3.91
N VAL A 21 9.41 -24.80 4.91
CA VAL A 21 8.40 -25.85 4.74
C VAL A 21 7.05 -25.33 5.21
N TYR A 22 6.09 -25.28 4.30
CA TYR A 22 4.73 -24.83 4.56
C TYR A 22 3.88 -25.93 5.24
N PRO A 23 2.73 -25.60 5.84
CA PRO A 23 1.91 -26.57 6.59
C PRO A 23 1.44 -27.78 5.76
N ASN A 24 1.36 -27.64 4.43
CA ASN A 24 1.04 -28.74 3.51
C ASN A 24 2.23 -29.69 3.25
N GLY A 25 3.38 -29.47 3.88
CA GLY A 25 4.61 -30.25 3.71
C GLY A 25 5.44 -29.86 2.48
N THR A 26 5.01 -28.88 1.68
CA THR A 26 5.75 -28.42 0.50
C THR A 26 6.82 -27.42 0.91
N ALA A 27 8.03 -27.60 0.36
CA ALA A 27 9.13 -26.67 0.53
C ALA A 27 9.09 -25.60 -0.57
N TYR A 28 9.20 -24.33 -0.18
CA TYR A 28 9.34 -23.21 -1.12
C TYR A 28 10.54 -22.36 -0.72
N THR A 29 11.16 -21.74 -1.71
CA THR A 29 12.16 -20.70 -1.48
C THR A 29 11.44 -19.36 -1.35
N VAL A 30 11.68 -18.67 -0.25
CA VAL A 30 11.09 -17.36 0.05
C VAL A 30 12.16 -16.42 0.56
N TYR A 31 11.97 -15.13 0.34
CA TYR A 31 12.82 -14.12 0.95
C TYR A 31 12.42 -13.92 2.41
N CYS A 32 13.38 -14.12 3.31
CA CYS A 32 13.24 -13.81 4.73
C CYS A 32 13.96 -12.49 5.03
N LYS A 33 13.22 -11.54 5.61
CA LYS A 33 13.81 -10.30 6.12
C LYS A 33 14.15 -10.48 7.60
N MET A 34 15.45 -10.53 7.90
CA MET A 34 16.00 -10.82 9.23
C MET A 34 16.48 -9.57 9.98
N ASP A 35 16.73 -8.48 9.24
CA ASP A 35 17.06 -7.18 9.81
C ASP A 35 15.85 -6.49 10.47
N THR A 36 16.11 -5.39 11.18
CA THR A 36 15.12 -4.64 11.96
C THR A 36 14.88 -3.22 11.46
N THR A 37 15.40 -2.83 10.29
CA THR A 37 15.41 -1.42 9.86
C THR A 37 14.04 -0.92 9.43
N ASP A 38 13.25 -1.78 8.79
CA ASP A 38 12.04 -1.36 8.09
C ASP A 38 10.78 -1.78 8.85
N CYS A 39 10.61 -3.09 9.06
CA CYS A 39 9.50 -3.64 9.81
C CYS A 39 9.69 -3.59 11.34
N GLY A 40 10.72 -2.89 11.84
CA GLY A 40 11.06 -2.75 13.26
C GLY A 40 11.53 -4.02 13.98
N GLU A 41 11.39 -5.19 13.37
CA GLU A 41 11.81 -6.50 13.87
C GLU A 41 12.22 -7.40 12.69
N GLY A 42 12.94 -8.50 12.97
CA GLY A 42 13.33 -9.50 11.96
C GLY A 42 12.44 -10.75 11.97
N GLY A 43 12.68 -11.66 11.02
CA GLY A 43 12.01 -12.96 10.92
C GLY A 43 10.76 -12.92 10.06
N TRP A 44 10.68 -11.96 9.14
CA TRP A 44 9.53 -11.75 8.27
C TRP A 44 9.60 -12.59 7.00
N THR A 45 8.47 -13.16 6.59
CA THR A 45 8.36 -13.93 5.34
C THR A 45 7.73 -13.05 4.26
N ARG A 46 8.44 -12.80 3.15
CA ARG A 46 7.91 -12.01 2.02
C ARG A 46 6.84 -12.81 1.27
N ILE A 47 5.69 -12.18 1.04
CA ILE A 47 4.55 -12.77 0.28
C ILE A 47 4.22 -11.99 -0.99
N ALA A 48 4.68 -10.74 -1.10
CA ALA A 48 4.49 -9.91 -2.28
C ALA A 48 5.75 -9.08 -2.53
N TYR A 49 6.14 -8.96 -3.80
CA TYR A 49 7.24 -8.13 -4.25
C TYR A 49 6.94 -7.61 -5.65
N ILE A 50 6.81 -6.30 -5.78
CA ILE A 50 6.75 -5.58 -7.04
C ILE A 50 7.81 -4.48 -6.93
N ASN A 51 8.70 -4.45 -7.91
CA ASN A 51 9.65 -3.37 -8.08
C ASN A 51 9.78 -3.08 -9.58
N MET A 52 9.00 -2.13 -10.07
CA MET A 52 8.93 -1.81 -11.49
C MET A 52 10.18 -1.10 -12.03
N THR A 53 11.10 -0.71 -11.15
CA THR A 53 12.41 -0.19 -11.55
C THR A 53 13.38 -1.31 -11.96
N GLU A 54 13.07 -2.57 -11.66
CA GLU A 54 13.92 -3.70 -12.00
C GLU A 54 13.77 -4.12 -13.48
N PRO A 55 14.86 -4.53 -14.14
CA PRO A 55 14.80 -5.02 -15.52
C PRO A 55 13.87 -6.22 -15.66
N GLY A 56 12.86 -6.10 -16.54
CA GLY A 56 11.91 -7.18 -16.83
C GLY A 56 10.78 -7.33 -15.81
N ALA A 57 10.61 -6.38 -14.88
CA ALA A 57 9.47 -6.35 -13.98
C ALA A 57 8.13 -6.27 -14.75
N THR A 58 7.13 -6.98 -14.24
CA THR A 58 5.78 -7.02 -14.81
C THR A 58 4.73 -6.80 -13.73
N CYS A 59 3.61 -6.19 -14.08
CA CYS A 59 2.50 -6.04 -13.16
C CYS A 59 1.85 -7.38 -12.83
N PRO A 60 1.40 -7.58 -11.58
CA PRO A 60 0.67 -8.78 -11.19
C PRO A 60 -0.68 -8.86 -11.90
N ASP A 61 -1.19 -10.08 -12.05
CA ASP A 61 -2.52 -10.33 -12.60
C ASP A 61 -3.58 -9.52 -11.85
N GLY A 62 -4.31 -8.70 -12.60
CA GLY A 62 -5.28 -7.74 -12.08
C GLY A 62 -4.87 -6.30 -12.34
N PHE A 63 -3.58 -5.97 -12.23
CA PHE A 63 -3.07 -4.65 -12.60
C PHE A 63 -2.62 -4.61 -14.06
N VAL A 64 -2.56 -3.41 -14.61
CA VAL A 64 -2.07 -3.17 -15.97
C VAL A 64 -0.81 -2.33 -15.94
N THR A 65 0.08 -2.58 -16.89
CA THR A 65 1.23 -1.73 -17.16
C THR A 65 0.76 -0.36 -17.65
N LYS A 66 1.33 0.70 -17.08
CA LYS A 66 1.10 2.09 -17.45
C LYS A 66 2.43 2.76 -17.77
N ASP A 67 2.52 3.36 -18.95
CA ASP A 67 3.69 4.11 -19.39
C ASP A 67 3.38 5.60 -19.39
N TYR A 68 4.31 6.39 -18.85
CA TYR A 68 4.21 7.85 -18.80
C TYR A 68 5.49 8.47 -19.33
N ASN A 69 5.38 9.62 -20.00
CA ASN A 69 6.53 10.25 -20.67
C ASN A 69 7.51 10.95 -19.70
N ASN A 70 7.15 11.09 -18.43
CA ASN A 70 7.89 11.86 -17.42
C ASN A 70 8.41 10.98 -16.27
N ILE A 71 8.54 9.68 -16.51
CA ILE A 71 9.19 8.70 -15.63
C ILE A 71 9.89 7.67 -16.52
N ASP A 72 10.98 7.08 -16.06
CA ASP A 72 11.89 6.26 -16.87
C ASP A 72 11.59 4.75 -16.83
N HIS A 73 10.56 4.34 -16.09
CA HIS A 73 10.10 2.96 -15.96
C HIS A 73 8.56 2.90 -15.99
N SER A 74 8.02 1.74 -16.35
CA SER A 74 6.57 1.53 -16.34
C SER A 74 6.04 1.45 -14.90
N LEU A 75 4.77 1.74 -14.71
CA LEU A 75 4.08 1.59 -13.42
C LEU A 75 2.97 0.53 -13.51
N CYS A 76 2.48 0.09 -12.36
CA CYS A 76 1.29 -0.76 -12.24
C CYS A 76 0.10 0.04 -11.74
N GLY A 77 -0.93 0.12 -12.57
CA GLY A 77 -2.18 0.80 -12.23
C GLY A 77 -3.40 -0.02 -12.63
N ILE A 78 -4.54 0.66 -12.73
CA ILE A 78 -5.82 0.03 -13.11
C ILE A 78 -6.34 0.61 -14.42
N ASN A 79 -7.28 -0.09 -15.07
CA ASN A 79 -7.89 0.37 -16.32
C ASN A 79 -9.41 0.35 -16.25
N PHE A 80 -9.97 1.17 -15.37
CA PHE A 80 -11.41 1.35 -15.28
C PHE A 80 -11.89 2.59 -16.03
N SER A 81 -13.01 2.46 -16.72
CA SER A 81 -13.75 3.56 -17.34
C SER A 81 -14.66 4.31 -16.34
N SER A 82 -14.87 3.75 -15.16
CA SER A 82 -15.70 4.29 -14.07
C SER A 82 -15.10 3.93 -12.71
N GLY A 83 -15.62 4.49 -11.62
CA GLY A 83 -15.16 4.15 -10.27
C GLY A 83 -15.28 2.65 -9.96
N GLY A 84 -14.29 2.11 -9.26
CA GLY A 84 -14.20 0.69 -8.94
C GLY A 84 -13.01 0.34 -8.07
N CYS A 85 -12.84 -0.95 -7.80
CA CYS A 85 -11.67 -1.50 -7.13
C CYS A 85 -11.17 -2.73 -7.87
N GLN A 86 -9.87 -2.82 -8.09
CA GLN A 86 -9.20 -3.98 -8.67
C GLN A 86 -8.39 -4.68 -7.60
N SER A 87 -8.70 -5.96 -7.38
CA SER A 87 -8.00 -6.79 -6.40
C SER A 87 -6.84 -7.56 -7.03
N VAL A 88 -5.76 -7.70 -6.27
CA VAL A 88 -4.67 -8.66 -6.45
C VAL A 88 -4.54 -9.47 -5.16
N LEU A 89 -4.41 -10.79 -5.28
CA LEU A 89 -4.35 -11.70 -4.13
C LEU A 89 -2.94 -12.28 -4.01
N PHE A 90 -2.29 -12.05 -2.87
CA PHE A 90 -0.97 -12.60 -2.55
C PHE A 90 -1.13 -13.78 -1.59
N SER A 91 -0.77 -14.96 -2.06
CA SER A 91 -0.88 -16.20 -1.29
C SER A 91 0.03 -16.14 -0.05
N THR A 92 -0.52 -16.45 1.11
CA THR A 92 0.27 -16.78 2.31
C THR A 92 0.69 -18.24 2.33
N ASN A 93 0.25 -19.02 1.32
CA ASN A 93 0.51 -20.45 1.17
C ASN A 93 0.14 -21.27 2.44
N GLY A 94 -0.82 -20.75 3.22
CA GLY A 94 -1.32 -21.38 4.44
C GLY A 94 -0.49 -21.12 5.69
N LEU A 95 0.52 -20.25 5.66
CA LEU A 95 1.21 -19.83 6.87
C LEU A 95 0.24 -19.11 7.80
N ASN A 96 0.30 -19.47 9.08
CA ASN A 96 -0.30 -18.69 10.14
C ASN A 96 0.57 -17.45 10.38
N TYR A 97 -0.09 -16.31 10.62
CA TYR A 97 0.55 -15.05 10.89
C TYR A 97 -0.32 -14.22 11.85
N SER A 98 0.36 -13.40 12.65
CA SER A 98 -0.26 -12.48 13.60
C SER A 98 0.10 -11.03 13.31
N LYS A 99 1.10 -10.78 12.43
CA LYS A 99 1.50 -9.46 12.00
C LYS A 99 1.66 -9.39 10.49
N VAL A 100 1.47 -8.19 9.95
CA VAL A 100 1.72 -7.84 8.56
C VAL A 100 2.54 -6.56 8.54
N CYS A 101 3.58 -6.55 7.71
CA CYS A 101 4.40 -5.37 7.45
C CYS A 101 4.49 -5.15 5.94
N GLY A 102 4.63 -3.90 5.51
CA GLY A 102 4.84 -3.63 4.10
C GLY A 102 4.98 -2.16 3.75
N GLN A 103 5.25 -1.94 2.47
CA GLN A 103 5.29 -0.62 1.86
C GLN A 103 4.61 -0.65 0.49
N ILE A 104 4.06 0.49 0.09
CA ILE A 104 3.65 0.79 -1.27
C ILE A 104 4.19 2.18 -1.59
N ARG A 105 4.88 2.31 -2.73
CA ARG A 105 5.18 3.61 -3.32
C ARG A 105 4.35 3.80 -4.57
N GLY A 106 3.60 4.88 -4.59
CA GLY A 106 2.71 5.23 -5.70
C GLY A 106 3.03 6.58 -6.29
N TYR A 107 2.21 7.00 -7.24
CA TYR A 107 2.28 8.32 -7.82
C TYR A 107 0.88 8.87 -8.00
N GLN A 108 0.71 10.17 -7.81
CA GLN A 108 -0.56 10.82 -8.13
C GLN A 108 -0.72 10.89 -9.66
N TYR A 109 -1.79 10.33 -10.21
CA TYR A 109 -2.24 10.65 -11.56
C TYR A 109 -3.54 11.45 -11.49
N ALA A 110 -3.52 12.65 -12.06
CA ALA A 110 -4.64 13.58 -12.05
C ALA A 110 -5.12 13.94 -10.63
N SER A 111 -6.30 13.50 -10.19
CA SER A 111 -6.95 13.99 -8.98
C SER A 111 -7.51 12.89 -8.06
N PRO A 112 -6.68 12.01 -7.46
CA PRO A 112 -7.17 11.04 -6.49
C PRO A 112 -7.79 11.75 -5.28
N ASP A 113 -8.96 11.23 -4.89
CA ASP A 113 -9.94 11.89 -4.03
C ASP A 113 -9.79 11.53 -2.54
N ALA A 114 -8.62 11.06 -2.11
CA ALA A 114 -8.32 10.54 -0.76
C ALA A 114 -9.44 9.63 -0.23
N PHE A 115 -10.13 10.06 0.82
CA PHE A 115 -11.26 9.35 1.44
C PHE A 115 -12.63 9.91 1.05
N TYR A 116 -12.76 10.72 0.00
CA TYR A 116 -14.07 11.22 -0.42
C TYR A 116 -15.04 10.07 -0.75
N GLY A 117 -14.53 8.96 -1.28
CA GLY A 117 -15.29 7.73 -1.52
C GLY A 117 -15.85 7.06 -0.27
N SER A 118 -15.40 7.44 0.93
CA SER A 118 -15.93 6.94 2.22
C SER A 118 -17.42 7.28 2.44
N ILE A 119 -17.99 8.18 1.63
CA ILE A 119 -19.44 8.44 1.55
C ILE A 119 -20.19 7.18 1.06
N SER A 120 -19.52 6.29 0.33
CA SER A 120 -20.01 4.96 -0.06
C SER A 120 -19.58 3.92 0.98
N VAL A 121 -20.39 3.70 2.01
CA VAL A 121 -19.97 2.99 3.23
C VAL A 121 -19.65 1.50 3.03
N GLY A 122 -18.54 1.04 3.64
CA GLY A 122 -18.19 -0.38 3.82
C GLY A 122 -16.80 -0.76 3.32
N LEU A 123 -16.16 -1.72 3.98
CA LEU A 123 -14.82 -2.21 3.60
C LEU A 123 -14.79 -2.84 2.20
N ASP A 124 -15.96 -3.30 1.71
CA ASP A 124 -16.10 -3.87 0.37
C ASP A 124 -16.27 -2.81 -0.73
N SER A 125 -16.54 -1.55 -0.36
CA SER A 125 -16.71 -0.45 -1.32
C SER A 125 -15.37 0.14 -1.78
N ARG A 126 -15.44 1.13 -2.67
CA ARG A 126 -14.34 2.02 -3.09
C ARG A 126 -14.19 3.21 -2.15
N TYR A 127 -13.97 2.92 -0.87
CA TYR A 127 -13.95 3.93 0.20
C TYR A 127 -12.73 4.87 0.15
N VAL A 128 -11.72 4.54 -0.67
CA VAL A 128 -10.45 5.25 -0.81
C VAL A 128 -10.04 5.32 -2.28
N CYS A 129 -9.45 6.44 -2.70
CA CYS A 129 -8.66 6.55 -3.92
C CYS A 129 -7.20 6.24 -3.59
N GLY A 130 -6.73 5.05 -3.97
CA GLY A 130 -5.47 4.50 -3.46
C GLY A 130 -5.55 2.99 -3.26
N TYR A 131 -4.83 2.47 -2.25
CA TYR A 131 -4.76 1.04 -1.95
C TYR A 131 -5.41 0.67 -0.63
N SER A 132 -6.22 -0.39 -0.64
CA SER A 132 -6.76 -1.05 0.55
C SER A 132 -6.11 -2.42 0.70
N ILE A 133 -5.46 -2.67 1.83
CA ILE A 133 -4.85 -3.95 2.17
C ILE A 133 -5.76 -4.67 3.16
N THR A 134 -6.19 -5.88 2.79
CA THR A 134 -7.19 -6.64 3.55
C THR A 134 -6.89 -8.14 3.60
N ARG A 135 -7.57 -8.85 4.50
CA ARG A 135 -7.52 -10.32 4.59
C ARG A 135 -8.90 -10.91 4.90
N GLY A 136 -9.03 -12.22 4.77
CA GLY A 136 -10.19 -12.96 5.26
C GLY A 136 -11.43 -12.83 4.37
N ASN A 137 -12.43 -13.64 4.70
CA ASN A 137 -13.78 -13.56 4.15
C ASN A 137 -14.81 -13.91 5.24
N PRO A 138 -15.54 -12.95 5.84
CA PRO A 138 -15.65 -11.54 5.44
C PRO A 138 -14.33 -10.78 5.52
N ARG A 139 -14.21 -9.75 4.67
CA ARG A 139 -13.01 -8.92 4.56
C ARG A 139 -12.72 -8.22 5.89
N GLN A 140 -11.44 -8.17 6.24
CA GLN A 140 -10.89 -7.48 7.41
C GLN A 140 -9.82 -6.50 6.96
N HIS A 141 -9.85 -5.29 7.52
CA HIS A 141 -8.89 -4.23 7.22
C HIS A 141 -7.51 -4.51 7.85
N ILE A 142 -6.44 -4.18 7.12
CA ILE A 142 -5.05 -4.21 7.61
C ILE A 142 -4.46 -2.80 7.55
N TRP A 143 -4.44 -2.20 6.36
CA TRP A 143 -3.84 -0.88 6.12
C TRP A 143 -4.48 -0.20 4.91
N THR A 144 -4.42 1.13 4.85
CA THR A 144 -4.86 1.92 3.70
C THR A 144 -3.78 2.89 3.24
N TYR A 145 -3.59 3.05 1.94
CA TYR A 145 -2.81 4.11 1.32
C TYR A 145 -3.76 4.99 0.52
N ALA A 146 -3.82 6.29 0.81
CA ALA A 146 -4.76 7.22 0.17
C ALA A 146 -3.99 8.30 -0.60
N GLY A 147 -4.37 8.55 -1.85
CA GLY A 147 -3.85 9.68 -2.64
C GLY A 147 -4.81 10.86 -2.53
N GLY A 148 -4.35 12.01 -2.03
CA GLY A 148 -5.13 13.26 -2.04
C GLY A 148 -4.83 14.12 -3.27
N ILE A 149 -5.66 15.14 -3.51
CA ILE A 149 -5.45 16.05 -4.64
C ILE A 149 -4.37 17.08 -4.34
N ASN A 150 -4.43 17.75 -3.18
CA ASN A 150 -3.59 18.89 -2.86
C ASN A 150 -2.88 18.73 -1.51
N GLN A 151 -1.58 19.01 -1.50
CA GLN A 151 -0.75 19.04 -0.30
C GLN A 151 -1.01 20.24 0.62
N ASN A 152 -1.61 21.33 0.12
CA ASN A 152 -1.76 22.58 0.88
C ASN A 152 -3.20 23.11 0.86
N ASN A 153 -4.16 22.22 1.10
CA ASN A 153 -5.59 22.55 1.12
C ASN A 153 -6.36 21.65 2.11
N LEU A 154 -7.62 21.98 2.37
CA LEU A 154 -8.50 21.30 3.34
C LEU A 154 -9.84 20.89 2.71
N ASN A 155 -9.88 20.72 1.39
CA ASN A 155 -11.09 20.29 0.70
C ASN A 155 -11.38 18.81 0.99
N ASN A 156 -12.61 18.40 0.71
CA ASN A 156 -13.12 17.04 0.94
C ASN A 156 -12.34 15.90 0.23
N TYR A 157 -11.42 16.24 -0.66
CA TYR A 157 -10.62 15.33 -1.51
C TYR A 157 -9.14 15.30 -1.11
N ASP A 158 -8.76 16.09 -0.10
CA ASP A 158 -7.38 16.20 0.37
C ASP A 158 -7.14 15.26 1.56
N CYS A 159 -5.88 15.14 1.98
CA CYS A 159 -5.49 14.19 2.99
C CYS A 159 -6.00 14.53 4.41
N PRO A 160 -6.58 13.56 5.15
CA PRO A 160 -7.07 13.80 6.50
C PRO A 160 -6.00 14.17 7.53
N CYS A 161 -4.73 13.90 7.24
CA CYS A 161 -3.60 14.30 8.06
C CYS A 161 -3.17 15.76 7.83
N ASN A 162 -3.79 16.48 6.88
CA ASN A 162 -3.54 17.91 6.69
C ASN A 162 -3.90 18.71 7.95
N THR A 163 -3.05 19.65 8.33
CA THR A 163 -3.23 20.48 9.53
C THR A 163 -4.54 21.27 9.45
N GLY A 164 -5.48 20.97 10.34
CA GLY A 164 -6.79 21.64 10.39
C GLY A 164 -7.89 20.97 9.56
N PHE A 165 -7.63 19.79 8.98
CA PHE A 165 -8.63 19.02 8.26
C PHE A 165 -9.75 18.54 9.19
N THR A 166 -11.00 18.73 8.78
CA THR A 166 -12.20 18.34 9.57
C THR A 166 -13.28 17.65 8.73
N HIS A 167 -13.02 17.43 7.44
CA HIS A 167 -13.96 16.81 6.50
C HIS A 167 -13.70 15.30 6.40
N ASN A 168 -14.37 14.62 5.45
CA ASN A 168 -14.26 13.20 5.07
C ASN A 168 -13.13 12.38 5.75
N LEU A 169 -13.32 12.08 7.03
CA LEU A 169 -12.34 11.32 7.80
C LEU A 169 -12.35 9.87 7.35
N PRO A 170 -11.22 9.14 7.53
CA PRO A 170 -11.18 7.72 7.23
C PRO A 170 -12.31 6.98 7.97
N PRO A 171 -12.94 5.98 7.34
CA PRO A 171 -13.94 5.15 8.01
C PRO A 171 -13.43 4.58 9.33
N SER A 172 -14.33 4.35 10.29
CA SER A 172 -13.95 3.88 11.64
C SER A 172 -13.19 2.55 11.64
N TYR A 173 -13.40 1.69 10.63
CA TYR A 173 -12.66 0.43 10.47
C TYR A 173 -11.22 0.64 9.95
N VAL A 174 -10.91 1.80 9.38
CA VAL A 174 -9.55 2.21 9.02
C VAL A 174 -8.87 2.89 10.21
N GLY A 175 -9.59 3.77 10.91
CA GLY A 175 -9.04 4.50 12.06
C GLY A 175 -7.75 5.25 11.70
N ASN A 176 -6.65 4.91 12.37
CA ASN A 176 -5.31 5.48 12.14
C ASN A 176 -4.40 4.55 11.30
N ASP A 177 -4.93 3.42 10.80
CA ASP A 177 -4.17 2.44 10.04
C ASP A 177 -4.13 2.84 8.55
N TYR A 178 -3.60 4.04 8.28
CA TYR A 178 -3.48 4.57 6.93
C TYR A 178 -2.30 5.53 6.77
N TYR A 179 -1.85 5.65 5.52
CA TYR A 179 -1.05 6.78 5.04
C TYR A 179 -1.82 7.57 3.99
N CYS A 180 -1.59 8.87 3.92
CA CYS A 180 -2.16 9.72 2.89
C CYS A 180 -1.12 10.73 2.42
N GLU A 181 -1.08 11.00 1.11
CA GLU A 181 -0.17 11.99 0.51
C GLU A 181 -0.72 12.49 -0.84
N SER A 182 -0.25 13.66 -1.29
CA SER A 182 -0.54 14.31 -2.56
C SER A 182 0.76 14.68 -3.26
N GLY A 183 0.93 14.25 -4.51
CA GLY A 183 2.09 14.59 -5.33
C GLY A 183 1.95 15.91 -6.12
N LEU A 184 0.78 16.56 -6.09
CA LEU A 184 0.58 17.84 -6.78
C LEU A 184 1.36 18.97 -6.10
N PRO A 185 2.27 19.68 -6.81
CA PRO A 185 3.03 20.79 -6.21
C PRO A 185 2.15 21.94 -5.69
N VAL A 186 2.57 22.57 -4.59
CA VAL A 186 1.88 23.73 -3.98
C VAL A 186 1.56 24.81 -5.02
N GLY A 187 0.30 25.24 -5.06
CA GLY A 187 -0.16 26.34 -5.91
C GLY A 187 -0.44 25.97 -7.37
N GLN A 188 -0.32 24.70 -7.74
CA GLN A 188 -0.71 24.22 -9.06
C GLN A 188 -2.17 23.74 -9.07
N THR A 189 -2.76 23.73 -10.28
CA THR A 189 -4.06 23.09 -10.52
C THR A 189 -3.80 21.71 -11.10
N HIS A 190 -4.53 20.70 -10.61
CA HIS A 190 -4.38 19.35 -11.16
C HIS A 190 -4.73 19.31 -12.66
N SER A 191 -4.00 18.50 -13.40
CA SER A 191 -4.16 18.21 -14.82
C SER A 191 -4.07 16.69 -15.03
N PRO A 192 -4.52 16.14 -16.17
CA PRO A 192 -4.47 14.70 -16.47
C PRO A 192 -3.04 14.25 -16.81
N VAL A 193 -2.15 14.33 -15.83
CA VAL A 193 -0.73 13.99 -15.89
C VAL A 193 -0.33 13.19 -14.65
N LEU A 194 0.79 12.47 -14.76
CA LEU A 194 1.46 11.84 -13.62
C LEU A 194 2.33 12.88 -12.91
N TYR A 195 2.20 13.03 -11.60
CA TYR A 195 3.13 13.81 -10.78
C TYR A 195 4.27 12.92 -10.29
N SER A 196 5.29 12.73 -11.13
CA SER A 196 6.40 11.80 -10.86
C SER A 196 7.50 12.34 -9.95
N ASN A 197 7.56 13.66 -9.75
CA ASN A 197 8.59 14.31 -8.92
C ASN A 197 8.34 14.15 -7.41
N ASP A 198 7.15 13.69 -7.04
CA ASP A 198 6.68 13.62 -5.66
C ASP A 198 5.96 12.29 -5.45
N PRO A 199 6.72 11.18 -5.26
CA PRO A 199 6.15 9.86 -5.07
C PRO A 199 5.27 9.83 -3.82
N LEU A 200 4.12 9.18 -3.93
CA LEU A 200 3.21 9.01 -2.80
C LEU A 200 3.72 7.95 -1.84
N TRP A 201 3.56 8.25 -0.55
CA TRP A 201 3.75 7.40 0.62
C TRP A 201 5.19 6.98 0.85
N ASP A 202 6.16 7.77 0.36
CA ASP A 202 7.59 7.56 0.58
C ASP A 202 8.13 8.26 1.84
N GLY A 203 7.29 9.07 2.50
CA GLY A 203 7.62 9.79 3.73
C GLY A 203 8.45 11.05 3.50
N GLN A 204 8.53 11.54 2.26
CA GLN A 204 9.28 12.73 1.89
C GLN A 204 8.35 13.78 1.29
N GLN A 205 8.83 15.01 1.17
CA GLN A 205 8.16 16.04 0.37
C GLN A 205 6.69 16.41 0.75
N CYS A 206 6.16 15.92 1.88
CA CYS A 206 4.96 16.51 2.50
C CYS A 206 5.21 17.96 2.94
N LEU A 207 4.81 18.95 2.15
CA LEU A 207 4.95 20.37 2.49
C LEU A 207 3.61 21.01 2.89
N GLY A 208 3.68 22.20 3.47
CA GLY A 208 2.48 22.98 3.81
C GLY A 208 1.60 22.29 4.84
N LEU A 209 0.28 22.28 4.59
CA LEU A 209 -0.69 21.65 5.49
C LEU A 209 -0.51 20.14 5.61
N GLU A 210 0.00 19.46 4.57
CA GLU A 210 0.25 18.02 4.53
C GLU A 210 1.47 17.56 5.35
N GLY A 211 2.32 18.48 5.84
CA GLY A 211 3.50 18.13 6.65
C GLY A 211 3.30 17.06 7.76
N PRO A 212 2.16 17.01 8.49
CA PRO A 212 1.89 15.95 9.46
C PRO A 212 1.69 14.56 8.85
N CYS A 213 1.34 14.44 7.57
CA CYS A 213 1.22 13.16 6.88
C CYS A 213 2.54 12.40 6.85
N CYS A 214 3.67 13.09 6.69
CA CYS A 214 5.00 12.50 6.84
C CYS A 214 5.42 12.46 8.32
N THR A 215 5.30 13.57 9.04
CA THR A 215 5.95 13.70 10.37
C THR A 215 5.24 12.96 11.52
N ASN A 216 3.94 12.67 11.41
CA ASN A 216 3.22 11.87 12.41
C ASN A 216 3.40 10.36 12.22
N ASN A 217 4.05 9.94 11.14
CA ASN A 217 4.18 8.54 10.74
C ASN A 217 5.66 8.13 10.73
N PRO A 218 6.27 7.90 11.91
CA PRO A 218 7.72 7.68 12.03
C PRO A 218 8.23 6.42 11.33
N ASN A 219 7.33 5.52 10.93
CA ASN A 219 7.66 4.28 10.25
C ASN A 219 7.56 4.38 8.72
N LEU A 220 7.04 5.49 8.15
CA LEU A 220 7.00 5.67 6.69
C LEU A 220 8.38 5.39 6.07
N PRO A 221 8.44 4.65 4.93
CA PRO A 221 7.30 4.18 4.10
C PRO A 221 6.62 2.89 4.57
N TRP A 222 7.07 2.31 5.69
CA TRP A 222 6.67 0.99 6.15
C TRP A 222 5.57 1.04 7.22
N PHE A 223 4.49 0.29 7.02
CA PHE A 223 3.58 -0.04 8.12
C PHE A 223 4.00 -1.35 8.80
N ASN A 224 3.70 -1.47 10.09
CA ASN A 224 3.75 -2.73 10.83
C ASN A 224 2.46 -2.85 11.66
N LYS A 225 1.65 -3.84 11.33
CA LYS A 225 0.32 -4.04 11.91
C LYS A 225 0.22 -5.40 12.59
N ALA A 226 -0.01 -5.39 13.89
CA ALA A 226 -0.50 -6.56 14.62
C ALA A 226 -2.00 -6.79 14.36
N LEU A 227 -2.38 -8.04 14.15
CA LEU A 227 -3.71 -8.45 13.77
C LEU A 227 -4.34 -9.31 14.85
N ASN A 228 -5.65 -9.12 15.05
CA ASN A 228 -6.43 -9.90 16.00
C ASN A 228 -7.04 -11.13 15.31
N GLY A 229 -6.89 -12.29 15.94
CA GLY A 229 -7.46 -13.55 15.43
C GLY A 229 -6.74 -14.10 14.20
N VAL A 230 -7.17 -15.30 13.81
CA VAL A 230 -6.61 -16.05 12.67
C VAL A 230 -7.42 -15.74 11.41
N SER A 231 -6.72 -15.49 10.30
CA SER A 231 -7.37 -15.37 8.99
C SER A 231 -8.00 -16.70 8.58
N ASN A 232 -9.20 -16.66 8.01
CA ASN A 232 -9.84 -17.85 7.44
C ASN A 232 -9.52 -18.04 5.94
N THR A 233 -8.63 -17.21 5.39
CA THR A 233 -8.14 -17.29 4.02
C THR A 233 -6.61 -17.38 3.99
N ASN A 234 -6.08 -17.99 2.94
CA ASN A 234 -4.63 -18.13 2.73
C ASN A 234 -4.05 -17.04 1.81
N TYR A 235 -4.58 -15.82 1.91
CA TYR A 235 -4.11 -14.69 1.12
C TYR A 235 -4.22 -13.38 1.89
N ILE A 236 -3.38 -12.42 1.49
CA ILE A 236 -3.59 -10.99 1.71
C ILE A 236 -4.02 -10.39 0.38
N GLU A 237 -5.06 -9.57 0.41
CA GLU A 237 -5.59 -8.86 -0.75
C GLU A 237 -5.08 -7.42 -0.74
N VAL A 238 -4.65 -6.95 -1.91
CA VAL A 238 -4.36 -5.54 -2.18
C VAL A 238 -5.35 -5.06 -3.24
N ARG A 239 -6.08 -3.99 -2.94
CA ARG A 239 -7.10 -3.43 -3.83
C ARG A 239 -6.70 -2.02 -4.23
N SER A 240 -6.48 -1.77 -5.52
CA SER A 240 -6.39 -0.40 -6.03
C SER A 240 -7.80 0.09 -6.34
N CYS A 241 -8.20 1.22 -5.76
CA CYS A 241 -9.55 1.75 -5.81
C CYS A 241 -9.57 3.20 -6.30
N THR A 242 -10.63 3.57 -7.02
CA THR A 242 -10.86 4.93 -7.53
C THR A 242 -12.34 5.34 -7.45
N LEU A 243 -12.60 6.64 -7.32
CA LEU A 243 -13.95 7.17 -7.29
C LEU A 243 -14.50 7.42 -8.71
N TYR A 244 -13.63 7.72 -9.66
CA TYR A 244 -14.00 7.79 -11.07
C TYR A 244 -13.16 6.81 -11.89
N GLY A 245 -13.12 7.00 -13.20
CA GLY A 245 -12.26 6.18 -14.06
C GLY A 245 -10.78 6.49 -13.83
N SER A 246 -9.93 5.52 -14.17
CA SER A 246 -8.47 5.62 -14.08
C SER A 246 -7.85 6.76 -14.90
N THR A 247 -8.59 7.33 -15.86
CA THR A 247 -8.15 8.52 -16.61
C THR A 247 -8.39 9.83 -15.87
N ASN A 248 -9.13 9.80 -14.76
CA ASN A 248 -9.46 10.95 -13.91
C ASN A 248 -8.75 10.88 -12.55
N GLU A 249 -8.62 9.67 -12.00
CA GLU A 249 -7.98 9.43 -10.72
C GLU A 249 -7.29 8.07 -10.81
N ASP A 250 -5.97 8.04 -10.68
CA ASP A 250 -5.23 6.78 -10.52
C ASP A 250 -4.07 7.02 -9.55
N THR A 251 -3.61 5.94 -8.95
CA THR A 251 -2.44 5.94 -8.07
C THR A 251 -1.48 4.83 -8.47
N PRO A 252 -0.95 4.84 -9.70
CA PRO A 252 -0.11 3.76 -10.18
C PRO A 252 1.14 3.60 -9.30
N LEU A 253 1.53 2.36 -9.01
CA LEU A 253 2.66 2.02 -8.14
C LEU A 253 3.88 1.52 -8.91
N ASP A 254 5.05 1.70 -8.33
CA ASP A 254 6.29 1.03 -8.74
C ASP A 254 6.81 0.05 -7.69
N ILE A 255 6.61 0.34 -6.41
CA ILE A 255 7.01 -0.53 -5.29
C ILE A 255 5.77 -1.08 -4.58
N LEU A 256 5.75 -2.38 -4.35
CA LEU A 256 4.89 -3.04 -3.37
C LEU A 256 5.65 -4.18 -2.71
N GLU A 257 5.77 -4.12 -1.39
CA GLU A 257 6.34 -5.22 -0.61
C GLU A 257 5.41 -5.56 0.55
N LEU A 258 5.11 -6.85 0.71
CA LEU A 258 4.33 -7.34 1.84
C LEU A 258 5.01 -8.54 2.49
N TYR A 259 4.97 -8.52 3.82
CA TYR A 259 5.56 -9.51 4.67
C TYR A 259 4.57 -9.97 5.75
N ILE A 260 4.67 -11.24 6.13
CA ILE A 260 3.89 -11.83 7.24
C ILE A 260 4.82 -12.41 8.30
N LYS A 261 4.34 -12.40 9.55
CA LYS A 261 5.00 -13.00 10.71
C LYS A 261 3.97 -13.56 11.68
#